data_AF-A0A538SKJ1-F1
#
_entry.id   AF-A0A538SKJ1-F1
#
_cell.length_a   1.000
_cell.length_b   1.000
_cell.length_c   1.000
_cell.angle_alpha   90.00
_cell.angle_beta   90.00
_cell.angle_gamma   90.00
#
_symmetry.space_group_name_H-M   'P 1'
#
loop_
_entity.id
_entity.type
_entity.pdbx_description
1 polymer ?
#
loop_
_entity_poly.entity_id
_entity_poly.type
_entity_poly.pdbx_seq_one_letter_code
_entity_poly.pdbx_strand_id
1 'polypeptide(L)'
;MERAPLTGLTARKPTRAPGEPPLFLHELIEAAPPGARVLDAGCGPGSWPYARRHDLCVTGFDIKFPPGPPPRAPNAAILRADLARLPFRDETFDLTICHYVLEHVTALEPCCDELARVTRRGGTLYLSVPRSASFDDRLYRLAGYFAKYALLKLQKRIEHQQRFDLSKLVDLFYARGFELSAQARVPAGFSWMNDPRTKPLQGPFTDLVAWLHRTLGIDLAKDANYVLAFRKIGAKGVRRVTHVCRECGEHSVIEAVNPWPQRWTCPWCGRENPLGRPR
;
A
#
# COMPACT_ATOMS: atom_id res chain seq x y z
N MET A 1 1.22 36.36 30.33
CA MET A 1 0.58 36.39 28.99
C MET A 1 -0.13 35.07 28.78
N GLU A 2 -1.38 34.99 29.23
CA GLU A 2 -2.29 33.89 28.86
C GLU A 2 -2.46 33.89 27.34
N ARG A 3 -2.21 32.75 26.69
CA ARG A 3 -2.53 32.57 25.28
C ARG A 3 -4.05 32.50 25.17
N ALA A 4 -4.66 33.50 24.52
CA ALA A 4 -6.06 33.45 24.14
C ALA A 4 -6.35 32.12 23.41
N PRO A 5 -7.49 31.46 23.67
CA PRO A 5 -7.85 30.24 22.96
C PRO A 5 -7.95 30.56 21.46
N LEU A 6 -7.35 29.71 20.62
CA LEU A 6 -7.47 29.79 19.16
C LEU A 6 -8.92 29.45 18.75
N THR A 7 -9.82 30.42 18.90
CA THR A 7 -11.15 30.39 18.28
C THR A 7 -10.98 30.66 16.79
N GLY A 8 -11.12 29.65 15.93
CA GLY A 8 -11.18 29.89 14.48
C GLY A 8 -10.84 28.73 13.53
N LEU A 9 -10.21 27.64 13.99
CA LEU A 9 -9.92 26.51 13.12
C LEU A 9 -11.08 25.51 13.12
N THR A 10 -11.75 25.36 11.97
CA THR A 10 -12.80 24.34 11.76
C THR A 10 -12.25 23.21 10.90
N ALA A 11 -12.26 21.99 11.43
CA ALA A 11 -11.97 20.81 10.64
C ALA A 11 -13.20 20.42 9.83
N ARG A 12 -12.99 19.97 8.59
CA ARG A 12 -14.05 19.43 7.72
C ARG A 12 -13.65 18.04 7.26
N LYS A 13 -14.63 17.17 7.03
CA LYS A 13 -14.37 15.89 6.37
C LYS A 13 -13.87 16.18 4.95
N PRO A 14 -12.89 15.43 4.43
CA PRO A 14 -12.63 15.45 3.00
C PRO A 14 -13.89 14.95 2.30
N THR A 15 -14.52 15.81 1.51
CA THR A 15 -15.67 15.47 0.67
C THR A 15 -15.22 15.48 -0.78
N ARG A 16 -15.36 14.34 -1.45
CA ARG A 16 -15.16 14.19 -2.89
C ARG A 16 -15.95 15.25 -3.68
N ALA A 17 -15.28 15.94 -4.61
CA ALA A 17 -15.96 16.88 -5.50
C ALA A 17 -16.71 16.13 -6.63
N PRO A 18 -17.74 16.75 -7.24
CA PRO A 18 -18.43 16.15 -8.39
C PRO A 18 -17.45 15.80 -9.51
N GLY A 19 -17.51 14.56 -10.00
CA GLY A 19 -16.67 14.08 -11.10
C GLY A 19 -15.28 13.56 -10.70
N GLU A 20 -14.78 13.84 -9.50
CA GLU A 20 -13.56 13.19 -9.00
C GLU A 20 -13.81 11.69 -8.83
N PRO A 21 -12.83 10.79 -9.00
CA PRO A 21 -13.01 9.38 -8.65
C PRO A 21 -12.99 9.15 -7.12
N PRO A 22 -13.67 8.11 -6.59
CA PRO A 22 -13.58 7.74 -5.18
C PRO A 22 -12.16 7.25 -4.85
N LEU A 23 -11.65 7.63 -3.68
CA LEU A 23 -10.29 7.35 -3.26
C LEU A 23 -10.22 6.64 -1.91
N PHE A 24 -10.86 7.21 -0.89
CA PHE A 24 -10.80 6.63 0.44
C PHE A 24 -11.69 5.39 0.52
N LEU A 25 -11.31 4.45 1.39
CA LEU A 25 -12.02 3.17 1.53
C LEU A 25 -13.53 3.37 1.72
N HIS A 26 -13.95 4.32 2.56
CA HIS A 26 -15.36 4.59 2.78
C HIS A 26 -16.08 5.08 1.51
N GLU A 27 -15.42 5.91 0.68
CA GLU A 27 -15.99 6.42 -0.58
C GLU A 27 -16.16 5.29 -1.60
N LEU A 28 -15.18 4.39 -1.68
CA LEU A 28 -15.24 3.22 -2.56
C LEU A 28 -16.31 2.23 -2.12
N ILE A 29 -16.41 1.97 -0.81
CA ILE A 29 -17.46 1.13 -0.25
C ILE A 29 -18.83 1.76 -0.48
N GLU A 30 -19.00 3.08 -0.33
CA GLU A 30 -20.25 3.79 -0.59
C GLU A 30 -20.62 3.82 -2.08
N ALA A 31 -19.64 4.01 -2.96
CA ALA A 31 -19.85 4.05 -4.41
C ALA A 31 -20.05 2.66 -5.07
N ALA A 32 -19.70 1.57 -4.38
CA ALA A 32 -19.89 0.22 -4.91
C ALA A 32 -21.38 -0.08 -5.16
N PRO A 33 -21.76 -0.61 -6.34
CA PRO A 33 -23.15 -0.91 -6.64
C PRO A 33 -23.67 -2.07 -5.78
N PRO A 34 -24.98 -2.12 -5.49
CA PRO A 34 -25.60 -3.28 -4.85
C PRO A 34 -25.26 -4.58 -5.59
N GLY A 35 -24.98 -5.64 -4.84
CA GLY A 35 -24.56 -6.95 -5.36
C GLY A 35 -23.10 -7.04 -5.79
N ALA A 36 -22.31 -5.95 -5.70
CA ALA A 36 -20.90 -6.01 -6.04
C ALA A 36 -20.14 -6.99 -5.14
N ARG A 37 -19.25 -7.76 -5.77
CA ARG A 37 -18.35 -8.71 -5.09
C ARG A 37 -17.12 -7.96 -4.61
N VAL A 38 -16.93 -7.92 -3.29
CA VAL A 38 -15.85 -7.20 -2.64
C VAL A 38 -14.88 -8.17 -1.99
N LEU A 39 -13.59 -8.05 -2.28
CA LEU A 39 -12.52 -8.77 -1.59
C LEU A 39 -11.83 -7.83 -0.59
N ASP A 40 -11.85 -8.19 0.70
CA ASP A 40 -11.02 -7.55 1.73
C ASP A 40 -9.79 -8.44 1.99
N ALA A 41 -8.66 -8.05 1.39
CA ALA A 41 -7.46 -8.85 1.32
C ALA A 41 -6.50 -8.54 2.46
N GLY A 42 -6.33 -9.50 3.38
CA GLY A 42 -5.66 -9.29 4.66
C GLY A 42 -6.54 -8.52 5.63
N CYS A 43 -7.77 -9.00 5.83
CA CYS A 43 -8.81 -8.24 6.49
C CYS A 43 -8.65 -8.09 8.01
N GLY A 44 -7.86 -8.94 8.68
CA GLY A 44 -7.77 -8.96 10.14
C GLY A 44 -9.16 -8.96 10.83
N PRO A 45 -9.47 -7.97 11.70
CA PRO A 45 -10.80 -7.83 12.32
C PRO A 45 -11.86 -7.16 11.42
N GLY A 46 -11.50 -6.86 10.16
CA GLY A 46 -12.33 -6.23 9.14
C GLY A 46 -11.86 -4.80 8.84
N SER A 47 -11.63 -4.47 7.56
CA SER A 47 -11.25 -3.12 7.15
C SER A 47 -12.39 -2.10 7.35
N TRP A 48 -13.64 -2.56 7.45
CA TRP A 48 -14.81 -1.77 7.83
C TRP A 48 -15.90 -2.68 8.44
N PRO A 49 -16.94 -2.14 9.11
CA PRO A 49 -18.07 -2.94 9.56
C PRO A 49 -18.91 -3.44 8.38
N TYR A 50 -18.70 -4.69 7.96
CA TYR A 50 -19.31 -5.25 6.74
C TYR A 50 -20.85 -5.17 6.70
N ALA A 51 -21.50 -5.26 7.87
CA ALA A 51 -22.95 -5.16 8.00
C ALA A 51 -23.52 -3.77 7.60
N ARG A 52 -22.69 -2.72 7.50
CA ARG A 52 -23.12 -1.39 7.01
C ARG A 52 -23.57 -1.40 5.55
N ARG A 53 -23.13 -2.38 4.78
CA ARG A 53 -23.45 -2.55 3.35
C ARG A 53 -23.90 -3.99 3.11
N HIS A 54 -25.05 -4.34 3.69
CA HIS A 54 -25.63 -5.68 3.60
C HIS A 54 -26.00 -6.10 2.16
N ASP A 55 -26.03 -5.14 1.24
CA ASP A 55 -26.27 -5.31 -0.19
C ASP A 55 -25.00 -5.70 -0.96
N LEU A 56 -23.80 -5.65 -0.37
CA LEU A 56 -22.54 -6.09 -0.99
C LEU A 56 -22.22 -7.54 -0.64
N CYS A 57 -21.61 -8.27 -1.58
CA CYS A 57 -21.13 -9.63 -1.34
C CYS A 57 -19.65 -9.59 -0.92
N VAL A 58 -19.38 -9.61 0.38
CA VAL A 58 -18.03 -9.44 0.93
C VAL A 58 -17.35 -10.79 1.13
N THR A 59 -16.10 -10.89 0.68
CA THR A 59 -15.19 -11.98 1.02
C THR A 59 -14.00 -11.39 1.75
N GLY A 60 -13.84 -11.69 3.04
CA GLY A 60 -12.66 -11.32 3.80
C GLY A 60 -11.69 -12.49 3.87
N PHE A 61 -10.40 -12.24 3.71
CA PHE A 61 -9.39 -13.24 4.01
C PHE A 61 -8.23 -12.69 4.81
N ASP A 62 -7.61 -13.55 5.61
CA ASP A 62 -6.30 -13.29 6.20
C ASP A 62 -5.52 -14.59 6.36
N ILE A 63 -4.18 -14.52 6.41
CA ILE A 63 -3.35 -15.67 6.78
C ILE A 63 -3.50 -15.98 8.27
N LYS A 64 -3.77 -14.95 9.09
CA LYS A 64 -3.99 -15.03 10.53
C LYS A 64 -5.00 -13.96 10.96
N PHE A 65 -5.72 -14.20 12.04
CA PHE A 65 -6.71 -13.23 12.55
C PHE A 65 -6.35 -12.67 13.93
N PRO A 66 -5.35 -11.78 14.09
CA PRO A 66 -5.10 -11.10 15.35
C PRO A 66 -5.85 -9.75 15.41
N PRO A 67 -6.61 -9.44 16.48
CA PRO A 67 -6.95 -10.28 17.64
C PRO A 67 -8.08 -11.29 17.38
N GLY A 68 -8.78 -11.17 16.25
CA GLY A 68 -9.83 -12.10 15.84
C GLY A 68 -10.30 -11.79 14.42
N PRO A 69 -11.12 -12.67 13.82
CA PRO A 69 -11.69 -12.43 12.50
C PRO A 69 -12.76 -11.32 12.56
N PRO A 70 -13.24 -10.84 11.41
CA PRO A 70 -14.31 -9.86 11.39
C PRO A 70 -15.58 -10.41 12.05
N PRO A 71 -16.41 -9.54 12.67
CA PRO A 71 -17.72 -9.93 13.18
C PRO A 71 -18.56 -10.60 12.08
N ARG A 72 -19.33 -11.62 12.45
CA ARG A 72 -20.22 -12.30 11.49
C ARG A 72 -21.20 -11.29 10.89
N ALA A 73 -21.27 -11.28 9.56
CA ALA A 73 -22.27 -10.51 8.82
C ALA A 73 -22.91 -11.45 7.77
N PRO A 74 -24.25 -11.40 7.56
CA PRO A 74 -24.92 -12.30 6.61
C PRO A 74 -24.40 -12.21 5.18
N ASN A 75 -23.83 -11.05 4.82
CA ASN A 75 -23.32 -10.73 3.50
C ASN A 75 -21.81 -10.97 3.36
N ALA A 76 -21.16 -11.58 4.37
CA ALA A 76 -19.71 -11.76 4.41
C ALA A 76 -19.31 -13.23 4.61
N ALA A 77 -18.37 -13.69 3.78
CA ALA A 77 -17.66 -14.95 3.95
C ALA A 77 -16.21 -14.68 4.40
N ILE A 78 -15.75 -15.34 5.46
CA ILE A 78 -14.39 -15.17 6.00
C ILE A 78 -13.58 -16.45 5.77
N LEU A 79 -12.41 -16.31 5.14
CA LEU A 79 -11.55 -17.43 4.73
C LEU A 79 -10.12 -17.25 5.24
N ARG A 80 -9.42 -18.36 5.53
CA ARG A 80 -7.98 -18.33 5.78
C ARG A 80 -7.24 -18.70 4.49
N ALA A 81 -6.41 -17.79 3.98
CA ALA A 81 -5.65 -18.00 2.75
C ALA A 81 -4.34 -17.21 2.76
N ASP A 82 -3.40 -17.60 1.90
CA ASP A 82 -2.19 -16.83 1.62
C ASP A 82 -2.46 -15.89 0.44
N LEU A 83 -2.15 -14.59 0.59
CA LEU A 83 -2.36 -13.61 -0.46
C LEU A 83 -1.54 -13.93 -1.73
N ALA A 84 -0.41 -14.64 -1.59
CA ALA A 84 0.37 -15.07 -2.74
C ALA A 84 -0.29 -16.20 -3.56
N ARG A 85 -1.40 -16.79 -3.06
CA ARG A 85 -2.15 -17.84 -3.76
C ARG A 85 -3.61 -17.91 -3.28
N LEU A 86 -4.46 -17.05 -3.83
CA LEU A 86 -5.86 -16.95 -3.47
C LEU A 86 -6.71 -18.05 -4.14
N PRO A 87 -7.64 -18.67 -3.40
CA PRO A 87 -8.50 -19.75 -3.90
C PRO A 87 -9.71 -19.22 -4.71
N PHE A 88 -9.51 -18.18 -5.52
CA PHE A 88 -10.56 -17.56 -6.33
C PHE A 88 -10.26 -17.71 -7.81
N ARG A 89 -11.31 -17.65 -8.64
CA ARG A 89 -11.15 -17.58 -10.09
C ARG A 89 -10.65 -16.19 -10.50
N ASP A 90 -10.08 -16.13 -11.68
CA ASP A 90 -9.70 -14.87 -12.31
C ASP A 90 -10.92 -13.97 -12.43
N GLU A 91 -10.70 -12.66 -12.33
CA GLU A 91 -11.70 -11.63 -12.59
C GLU A 91 -13.02 -11.80 -11.80
N THR A 92 -12.89 -12.18 -10.52
CA THR A 92 -14.04 -12.45 -9.64
C THR A 92 -14.59 -11.18 -8.99
N PHE A 93 -13.75 -10.24 -8.58
CA PHE A 93 -14.15 -9.14 -7.69
C PHE A 93 -14.30 -7.80 -8.42
N ASP A 94 -15.40 -7.11 -8.12
CA ASP A 94 -15.69 -5.74 -8.55
C ASP A 94 -14.80 -4.72 -7.84
N LEU A 95 -14.55 -4.95 -6.55
CA LEU A 95 -13.71 -4.13 -5.68
C LEU A 95 -12.79 -5.04 -4.86
N THR A 96 -11.49 -4.84 -4.99
CA THR A 96 -10.47 -5.49 -4.16
C THR A 96 -9.86 -4.44 -3.24
N ILE A 97 -9.69 -4.79 -1.97
CA ILE A 97 -9.18 -3.91 -0.92
C ILE A 97 -7.93 -4.56 -0.35
N CYS A 98 -6.81 -3.86 -0.36
CA CYS A 98 -5.58 -4.27 0.26
C CYS A 98 -5.09 -3.13 1.17
N HIS A 99 -5.47 -3.18 2.45
CA HIS A 99 -5.34 -2.05 3.37
C HIS A 99 -4.31 -2.36 4.46
N TYR A 100 -3.09 -1.83 4.31
CA TYR A 100 -1.95 -2.06 5.22
C TYR A 100 -1.56 -3.55 5.34
N VAL A 101 -1.39 -4.21 4.20
CA VAL A 101 -1.08 -5.65 4.12
C VAL A 101 0.23 -5.94 3.39
N LEU A 102 0.49 -5.27 2.25
CA LEU A 102 1.67 -5.55 1.43
C LEU A 102 2.99 -5.24 2.14
N GLU A 103 3.00 -4.36 3.14
CA GLU A 103 4.18 -4.12 3.97
C GLU A 103 4.62 -5.34 4.76
N HIS A 104 3.72 -6.29 5.04
CA HIS A 104 3.97 -7.45 5.88
C HIS A 104 4.33 -8.71 5.08
N VAL A 105 4.09 -8.74 3.76
CA VAL A 105 4.31 -9.94 2.94
C VAL A 105 5.78 -10.15 2.61
N THR A 106 6.20 -11.40 2.47
CA THR A 106 7.56 -11.78 2.00
C THR A 106 7.65 -11.73 0.47
N ALA A 107 6.61 -12.23 -0.21
CA ALA A 107 6.56 -12.39 -1.65
C ALA A 107 5.63 -11.33 -2.28
N LEU A 108 6.12 -10.09 -2.38
CA LEU A 108 5.34 -8.95 -2.88
C LEU A 108 4.76 -9.21 -4.27
N GLU A 109 5.59 -9.72 -5.19
CA GLU A 109 5.22 -9.83 -6.61
C GLU A 109 4.09 -10.84 -6.82
N PRO A 110 4.18 -12.08 -6.28
CA PRO A 110 3.07 -13.02 -6.29
C PRO A 110 1.79 -12.48 -5.63
N CYS A 111 1.91 -11.71 -4.54
CA CYS A 111 0.75 -11.09 -3.90
C CYS A 111 0.07 -10.07 -4.83
N CYS A 112 0.86 -9.22 -5.49
CA CYS A 112 0.37 -8.25 -6.47
C CYS A 112 -0.23 -8.94 -7.70
N ASP A 113 0.35 -10.07 -8.14
CA ASP A 113 -0.19 -10.90 -9.23
C ASP A 113 -1.57 -11.44 -8.88
N GLU A 114 -1.76 -11.96 -7.67
CA GLU A 114 -3.06 -12.45 -7.21
C GLU A 114 -4.10 -11.33 -7.08
N LEU A 115 -3.75 -10.19 -6.48
CA LEU A 115 -4.63 -9.02 -6.42
C LEU A 115 -5.07 -8.59 -7.82
N ALA A 116 -4.14 -8.61 -8.78
CA ALA A 116 -4.43 -8.30 -10.17
C ALA A 116 -5.32 -9.34 -10.83
N ARG A 117 -5.02 -10.62 -10.65
CA ARG A 117 -5.75 -11.74 -11.25
C ARG A 117 -7.21 -11.76 -10.80
N VAL A 118 -7.47 -11.64 -9.50
CA VAL A 118 -8.83 -11.77 -8.94
C VAL A 118 -9.69 -10.53 -9.14
N THR A 119 -9.09 -9.34 -9.32
CA THR A 119 -9.82 -8.13 -9.68
C THR A 119 -10.32 -8.26 -11.12
N ARG A 120 -11.60 -8.01 -11.40
CA ARG A 120 -12.12 -8.10 -12.77
C ARG A 120 -11.68 -6.95 -13.66
N ARG A 121 -11.75 -7.12 -14.98
CA ARG A 121 -11.66 -5.97 -15.89
C ARG A 121 -12.80 -4.99 -15.62
N GLY A 122 -12.47 -3.71 -15.55
CA GLY A 122 -13.38 -2.71 -15.04
C GLY A 122 -13.73 -2.94 -13.56
N GLY A 123 -12.87 -3.59 -12.78
CA GLY A 123 -12.90 -3.58 -11.31
C GLY A 123 -11.95 -2.53 -10.74
N THR A 124 -12.07 -2.29 -9.43
CA THR A 124 -11.23 -1.33 -8.71
C THR A 124 -10.37 -2.04 -7.68
N LEU A 125 -9.10 -1.64 -7.55
CA LEU A 125 -8.22 -2.04 -6.46
C LEU A 125 -7.93 -0.83 -5.58
N TYR A 126 -8.33 -0.91 -4.32
CA TYR A 126 -7.89 -0.01 -3.26
C TYR A 126 -6.62 -0.54 -2.63
N LEU A 127 -5.60 0.31 -2.50
CA LEU A 127 -4.34 -0.03 -1.87
C LEU A 127 -3.93 1.06 -0.89
N SER A 128 -3.60 0.68 0.34
CA SER A 128 -2.89 1.56 1.27
C SER A 128 -1.66 0.88 1.84
N VAL A 129 -0.57 1.62 1.91
CA VAL A 129 0.70 1.15 2.46
C VAL A 129 1.46 2.30 3.11
N PRO A 130 2.33 2.04 4.10
CA PRO A 130 3.23 3.04 4.64
C PRO A 130 4.25 3.46 3.58
N ARG A 131 4.60 4.74 3.55
CA ARG A 131 5.76 5.20 2.78
C ARG A 131 7.01 4.75 3.49
N SER A 132 7.91 4.13 2.73
CA SER A 132 9.22 3.80 3.28
C SER A 132 10.01 5.03 3.68
N ALA A 133 10.64 4.93 4.85
CA ALA A 133 11.47 5.97 5.42
C ALA A 133 10.71 7.19 5.99
N SER A 134 9.38 7.16 6.07
CA SER A 134 8.65 8.07 6.96
C SER A 134 9.06 7.83 8.42
N PHE A 135 8.93 8.85 9.27
CA PHE A 135 9.37 8.73 10.66
C PHE A 135 8.60 7.62 11.41
N ASP A 136 7.30 7.47 11.17
CA ASP A 136 6.48 6.42 11.76
C ASP A 136 6.88 5.01 11.28
N ASP A 137 7.19 4.82 9.98
CA ASP A 137 7.72 3.55 9.47
C ASP A 137 9.10 3.23 10.08
N ARG A 138 10.00 4.23 10.18
CA ARG A 138 11.31 4.07 10.83
C ARG A 138 11.16 3.72 12.30
N LEU A 139 10.27 4.41 13.02
CA LEU A 139 10.01 4.17 14.43
C LEU A 139 9.40 2.79 14.64
N TYR A 140 8.45 2.37 13.80
CA TYR A 140 7.82 1.06 13.87
C TYR A 140 8.81 -0.07 13.61
N ARG A 141 9.70 0.09 12.60
CA ARG A 141 10.81 -0.84 12.34
C ARG A 141 11.81 -0.89 13.49
N LEU A 142 12.15 0.27 14.07
CA LEU A 142 13.04 0.34 15.22
C LEU A 142 12.43 -0.35 16.44
N ALA A 143 11.14 -0.11 16.72
CA ALA A 143 10.41 -0.78 17.78
C ALA A 143 10.32 -2.31 17.55
N GLY A 144 10.08 -2.75 16.32
CA GLY A 144 10.13 -4.16 15.93
C GLY A 144 11.51 -4.78 16.16
N TYR A 145 12.57 -4.05 15.84
CA TYR A 145 13.96 -4.46 16.11
C TYR A 145 14.22 -4.56 17.62
N PHE A 146 13.86 -3.54 18.42
CA PHE A 146 13.99 -3.61 19.88
C PHE A 146 13.16 -4.75 20.49
N ALA A 147 11.93 -4.99 20.01
CA ALA A 147 11.12 -6.12 20.47
C ALA A 147 11.76 -7.48 20.15
N LYS A 148 12.39 -7.60 18.96
CA LYS A 148 13.12 -8.80 18.52
C LYS A 148 14.34 -9.11 19.38
N TYR A 149 15.08 -8.09 19.83
CA TYR A 149 16.31 -8.27 20.61
C TYR A 149 16.11 -8.20 22.14
N ALA A 150 15.13 -7.46 22.64
CA ALA A 150 14.89 -7.32 24.08
C ALA A 150 14.03 -8.44 24.68
N LEU A 151 13.15 -9.08 23.90
CA LEU A 151 12.19 -10.07 24.39
C LEU A 151 12.00 -11.22 23.38
N LEU A 152 12.86 -12.24 23.46
CA LEU A 152 12.66 -13.58 22.85
C LEU A 152 11.32 -14.26 23.25
N LYS A 153 10.49 -13.63 24.08
CA LYS A 153 9.20 -14.13 24.61
C LYS A 153 7.94 -13.59 23.90
N LEU A 154 8.04 -12.65 22.97
CA LEU A 154 6.87 -12.16 22.22
C LEU A 154 6.94 -12.65 20.77
N GLN A 155 6.29 -13.77 20.47
CA GLN A 155 6.15 -14.36 19.11
C GLN A 155 5.39 -13.46 18.09
N LYS A 156 5.24 -12.16 18.35
CA LYS A 156 4.70 -11.17 17.42
C LYS A 156 5.84 -10.69 16.50
N ARG A 157 5.94 -11.28 15.29
CA ARG A 157 6.78 -10.74 14.21
C ARG A 157 6.18 -9.41 13.73
N ILE A 158 6.58 -8.31 14.37
CA ILE A 158 6.23 -6.96 13.96
C ILE A 158 7.37 -6.47 13.05
N GLU A 159 7.33 -6.83 11.77
CA GLU A 159 8.33 -6.37 10.80
C GLU A 159 7.62 -5.97 9.50
N HIS A 160 7.68 -4.68 9.13
CA HIS A 160 7.46 -4.29 7.75
C HIS A 160 8.62 -4.88 6.93
N GLN A 161 8.33 -5.79 6.02
CA GLN A 161 9.32 -6.46 5.19
C GLN A 161 9.58 -5.66 3.92
N GLN A 162 8.53 -5.05 3.37
CA GLN A 162 8.62 -4.35 2.09
C GLN A 162 8.93 -2.87 2.25
N ARG A 163 9.46 -2.29 1.18
CA ARG A 163 9.65 -0.85 1.06
C ARG A 163 8.93 -0.30 -0.17
N PHE A 164 8.11 0.72 0.05
CA PHE A 164 7.28 1.33 -0.97
C PHE A 164 7.73 2.74 -1.32
N ASP A 165 7.89 2.93 -2.62
CA ASP A 165 7.95 4.21 -3.30
C ASP A 165 6.74 4.32 -4.23
N LEU A 166 6.20 5.53 -4.38
CA LEU A 166 4.98 5.75 -5.17
C LEU A 166 5.15 5.36 -6.64
N SER A 167 6.26 5.76 -7.28
CA SER A 167 6.48 5.47 -8.71
C SER A 167 6.55 3.97 -8.95
N LYS A 168 7.29 3.27 -8.08
CA LYS A 168 7.41 1.81 -8.13
C LYS A 168 6.06 1.10 -7.94
N LEU A 169 5.23 1.57 -7.00
CA LEU A 169 3.89 1.01 -6.80
C LEU A 169 3.01 1.19 -8.03
N VAL A 170 3.03 2.38 -8.63
CA VAL A 170 2.26 2.67 -9.84
C VAL A 170 2.73 1.79 -10.98
N ASP A 171 4.04 1.69 -11.21
CA ASP A 171 4.61 0.83 -12.26
C ASP A 171 4.29 -0.65 -12.04
N LEU A 172 4.35 -1.11 -10.79
CA LEU A 172 4.07 -2.49 -10.39
C LEU A 172 2.64 -2.90 -10.76
N PHE A 173 1.64 -2.05 -10.47
CA PHE A 173 0.25 -2.33 -10.82
C PHE A 173 -0.05 -1.97 -12.28
N TYR A 174 0.63 -0.99 -12.86
CA TYR A 174 0.53 -0.67 -14.28
C TYR A 174 0.95 -1.85 -15.15
N ALA A 175 2.07 -2.51 -14.86
CA ALA A 175 2.49 -3.75 -15.53
C ALA A 175 1.46 -4.88 -15.43
N ARG A 176 0.55 -4.81 -14.45
CA ARG A 176 -0.54 -5.76 -14.22
C ARG A 176 -1.89 -5.30 -14.77
N GLY A 177 -1.87 -4.27 -15.61
CA GLY A 177 -3.05 -3.79 -16.33
C GLY A 177 -3.97 -2.87 -15.54
N PHE A 178 -3.41 -2.17 -14.55
CA PHE A 178 -4.10 -1.13 -13.81
C PHE A 178 -3.69 0.27 -14.25
N GLU A 179 -4.60 1.22 -14.10
CA GLU A 179 -4.30 2.65 -14.16
C GLU A 179 -4.64 3.30 -12.82
N LEU A 180 -3.78 4.20 -12.36
CA LEU A 180 -4.03 4.98 -11.15
C LEU A 180 -5.20 5.94 -11.41
N SER A 181 -6.27 5.80 -10.64
CA SER A 181 -7.47 6.65 -10.75
C SER A 181 -7.43 7.81 -9.77
N ALA A 182 -6.97 7.56 -8.54
CA ALA A 182 -6.83 8.58 -7.50
C ALA A 182 -5.69 8.21 -6.54
N GLN A 183 -5.12 9.23 -5.89
CA GLN A 183 -4.14 9.03 -4.83
C GLN A 183 -4.19 10.12 -3.76
N ALA A 184 -3.77 9.78 -2.54
CA ALA A 184 -3.48 10.72 -1.48
C ALA A 184 -2.22 10.31 -0.71
N ARG A 185 -1.57 11.31 -0.13
CA ARG A 185 -0.58 11.12 0.94
C ARG A 185 -1.25 11.46 2.26
N VAL A 186 -1.20 10.53 3.20
CA VAL A 186 -1.90 10.67 4.48
C VAL A 186 -0.86 10.77 5.59
N PRO A 187 -0.95 11.78 6.48
CA PRO A 187 -0.06 11.90 7.62
C PRO A 187 -0.05 10.65 8.53
N ALA A 188 0.98 10.53 9.37
CA ALA A 188 1.09 9.44 10.33
C ALA A 188 -0.04 9.53 11.34
N GLY A 189 -0.93 8.54 11.33
CA GLY A 189 -1.95 8.39 12.37
C GLY A 189 -1.43 7.71 13.65
N PHE A 190 -0.18 7.22 13.62
CA PHE A 190 0.42 6.41 14.69
C PHE A 190 -0.51 5.27 15.15
N SER A 191 -1.15 4.62 14.18
CA SER A 191 -2.19 3.60 14.41
C SER A 191 -1.69 2.38 15.19
N TRP A 192 -0.38 2.12 15.17
CA TRP A 192 0.26 1.13 16.04
C TRP A 192 0.08 1.41 17.53
N MET A 193 -0.20 2.67 17.91
CA MET A 193 -0.54 3.03 19.30
C MET A 193 -2.00 2.74 19.66
N ASN A 194 -2.82 2.23 18.73
CA ASN A 194 -4.22 1.89 19.03
C ASN A 194 -4.40 0.62 19.87
N ASP A 195 -3.32 -0.10 20.21
CA ASP A 195 -3.37 -1.17 21.22
C ASP A 195 -3.77 -0.57 22.59
N PRO A 196 -4.69 -1.18 23.35
CA PRO A 196 -5.12 -0.68 24.66
C PRO A 196 -3.96 -0.33 25.62
N ARG A 197 -2.81 -1.00 25.49
CA ARG A 197 -1.61 -0.76 26.32
C ARG A 197 -0.88 0.53 25.93
N THR A 198 -0.91 0.90 24.66
CA THR A 198 -0.21 2.07 24.12
C THR A 198 -1.14 3.26 23.88
N LYS A 199 -2.45 3.04 23.81
CA LYS A 199 -3.45 4.08 23.51
C LYS A 199 -3.39 5.27 24.46
N PRO A 200 -3.19 5.09 25.79
CA PRO A 200 -3.03 6.23 26.70
C PRO A 200 -1.80 7.11 26.40
N LEU A 201 -0.76 6.54 25.78
CA LEU A 201 0.47 7.25 25.44
C LEU A 201 0.34 8.04 24.12
N GLN A 202 -0.69 7.77 23.32
CA GLN A 202 -0.82 8.36 21.98
C GLN A 202 -0.96 9.88 22.03
N GLY A 203 -1.81 10.41 22.91
CA GLY A 203 -2.01 11.85 23.07
C GLY A 203 -0.71 12.59 23.41
N PRO A 204 -0.04 12.26 24.54
CA PRO A 204 1.23 12.87 24.92
C PRO A 204 2.31 12.77 23.83
N PHE A 205 2.38 11.63 23.15
CA PHE A 205 3.32 11.44 22.04
C PHE A 205 3.00 12.38 20.85
N THR A 206 1.74 12.47 20.45
CA THR A 206 1.35 13.38 19.35
C THR A 206 1.53 14.85 19.72
N ASP A 207 1.33 15.22 20.99
CA ASP A 207 1.61 16.57 21.48
C ASP A 207 3.09 16.91 21.40
N LEU A 208 3.96 15.95 21.75
CA LEU A 208 5.40 16.08 21.61
C LEU A 208 5.82 16.22 20.14
N VAL A 209 5.27 15.41 19.25
CA VAL A 209 5.52 15.52 17.79
C VAL A 209 5.10 16.89 17.28
N ALA A 210 3.92 17.40 17.69
CA ALA A 210 3.45 18.72 17.31
C ALA A 210 4.33 19.85 17.89
N TRP A 211 4.82 19.69 19.12
CA TRP A 211 5.76 20.63 19.74
C TRP A 211 7.11 20.64 19.00
N LEU A 212 7.65 19.47 18.64
CA LEU A 212 8.88 19.35 17.84
C LEU A 212 8.72 20.03 16.47
N HIS A 213 7.59 19.82 15.80
CA HIS A 213 7.30 20.50 14.54
C HIS A 213 7.29 22.03 14.72
N ARG A 214 6.61 22.56 15.74
CA ARG A 214 6.57 24.01 15.99
C ARG A 214 7.93 24.60 16.37
N THR A 215 8.78 23.85 17.05
CA THR A 215 10.06 24.35 17.58
C THR A 215 11.20 24.21 16.60
N LEU A 216 11.25 23.10 15.86
CA LEU A 216 12.36 22.75 14.97
C LEU A 216 11.99 22.88 13.48
N GLY A 217 10.71 23.08 13.14
CA GLY A 217 10.23 23.11 11.76
C GLY A 217 10.17 21.73 11.08
N ILE A 218 10.36 20.64 11.84
CA ILE A 218 10.41 19.27 11.31
C ILE A 218 9.05 18.59 11.49
N ASP A 219 8.31 18.41 10.40
CA ASP A 219 7.04 17.69 10.42
C ASP A 219 7.26 16.18 10.30
N LEU A 220 7.36 15.50 11.45
CA LEU A 220 7.55 14.06 11.53
C LEU A 220 6.30 13.25 11.15
N ALA A 221 5.12 13.87 11.12
CA ALA A 221 3.88 13.20 10.75
C ALA A 221 3.57 13.34 9.26
N LYS A 222 4.21 14.28 8.56
CA LYS A 222 3.86 14.61 7.17
C LYS A 222 3.95 13.42 6.23
N ASP A 223 2.94 13.37 5.37
CA ASP A 223 2.80 12.47 4.24
C ASP A 223 2.83 10.98 4.57
N ALA A 224 3.16 10.47 5.76
CA ALA A 224 3.53 9.07 6.09
C ALA A 224 3.01 7.88 5.25
N ASN A 225 1.78 7.89 4.76
CA ASN A 225 1.15 6.76 4.08
C ASN A 225 0.73 7.10 2.64
N TYR A 226 0.68 6.10 1.78
CA TYR A 226 0.07 6.18 0.45
C TYR A 226 -1.32 5.54 0.50
N VAL A 227 -2.30 6.22 -0.08
CA VAL A 227 -3.64 5.68 -0.37
C VAL A 227 -3.86 5.82 -1.86
N LEU A 228 -4.14 4.71 -2.54
CA LEU A 228 -4.21 4.62 -3.99
C LEU A 228 -5.50 3.88 -4.38
N ALA A 229 -6.18 4.39 -5.39
CA ALA A 229 -7.27 3.68 -6.07
C ALA A 229 -6.86 3.43 -7.52
N PHE A 230 -6.89 2.17 -7.93
CA PHE A 230 -6.53 1.72 -9.27
C PHE A 230 -7.73 1.15 -10.00
N ARG A 231 -7.82 1.40 -11.31
CA ARG A 231 -8.81 0.80 -12.21
C ARG A 231 -8.15 -0.31 -13.01
N LYS A 232 -8.68 -1.53 -12.99
CA LYS A 232 -8.22 -2.59 -13.90
C LYS A 232 -8.83 -2.35 -15.27
N ILE A 233 -7.99 -2.12 -16.28
CA ILE A 233 -8.44 -1.84 -17.65
C ILE A 233 -8.03 -2.93 -18.64
N GLY A 234 -7.08 -3.79 -18.27
CA GLY A 234 -6.57 -4.88 -19.10
C GLY A 234 -5.05 -4.84 -19.24
N ALA A 235 -4.46 -5.88 -19.82
CA ALA A 235 -3.01 -6.02 -19.93
C ALA A 235 -2.35 -4.76 -20.52
N LYS A 236 -1.31 -4.27 -19.83
CA LYS A 236 -0.47 -3.13 -20.23
C LYS A 236 0.97 -3.62 -20.22
N GLY A 237 1.76 -3.22 -21.21
CA GLY A 237 3.18 -3.55 -21.27
C GLY A 237 4.02 -2.44 -20.67
N VAL A 238 4.81 -2.73 -19.64
CA VAL A 238 5.93 -1.88 -19.23
C VAL A 238 7.16 -2.32 -20.01
N ARG A 239 7.79 -1.40 -20.75
CA ARG A 239 9.07 -1.66 -21.41
C ARG A 239 10.18 -1.15 -20.51
N ARG A 240 11.03 -2.05 -20.02
CA ARG A 240 12.21 -1.66 -19.25
C ARG A 240 13.35 -1.32 -20.20
N VAL A 241 13.73 -0.05 -20.26
CA VAL A 241 15.00 0.36 -20.85
C VAL A 241 16.08 0.23 -19.80
N THR A 242 17.23 -0.34 -20.18
CA THR A 242 18.34 -0.57 -19.23
C THR A 242 19.56 0.28 -19.55
N HIS A 243 19.76 0.62 -20.83
CA HIS A 243 20.94 1.32 -21.31
C HIS A 243 20.57 2.33 -22.38
N VAL A 244 21.41 3.36 -22.50
CA VAL A 244 21.32 4.37 -23.56
C VAL A 244 22.67 4.44 -24.24
N CYS A 245 22.68 4.41 -25.57
CA CYS A 245 23.90 4.55 -26.34
C CYS A 245 24.50 5.94 -26.13
N ARG A 246 25.78 6.02 -25.77
CA ARG A 246 26.49 7.30 -25.58
C ARG A 246 26.73 8.06 -26.89
N GLU A 247 26.73 7.34 -28.00
CA GLU A 247 26.96 7.93 -29.32
C GLU A 247 25.66 8.48 -29.92
N CYS A 248 24.68 7.60 -30.18
CA CYS A 248 23.46 8.01 -30.87
C CYS A 248 22.31 8.39 -29.95
N GLY A 249 22.45 8.21 -28.63
CA GLY A 249 21.41 8.52 -27.65
C GLY A 249 20.25 7.53 -27.60
N GLU A 250 20.25 6.47 -28.41
CA GLU A 250 19.11 5.56 -28.49
C GLU A 250 19.06 4.53 -27.35
N HIS A 251 17.84 4.14 -27.00
CA HIS A 251 17.52 3.25 -25.89
C HIS A 251 17.79 1.79 -26.24
N SER A 252 18.25 1.00 -25.27
CA SER A 252 18.52 -0.42 -25.45
C SER A 252 18.19 -1.23 -24.19
N VAL A 253 17.85 -2.50 -24.43
CA VAL A 253 17.62 -3.50 -23.39
C VAL A 253 18.76 -4.51 -23.46
N ILE A 254 19.47 -4.68 -22.35
CA ILE A 254 20.51 -5.70 -22.21
C ILE A 254 20.02 -6.66 -21.15
N GLU A 255 19.86 -7.92 -21.54
CA GLU A 255 19.52 -8.99 -20.61
C GLU A 255 20.74 -9.33 -19.76
N ALA A 256 20.50 -9.73 -18.51
CA ALA A 256 21.59 -10.14 -17.63
C ALA A 256 22.22 -11.43 -18.15
N VAL A 257 23.51 -11.36 -18.49
CA VAL A 257 24.30 -12.50 -18.98
C VAL A 257 25.47 -12.75 -18.03
N ASN A 258 25.88 -14.02 -17.92
CA ASN A 258 27.03 -14.44 -17.11
C ASN A 258 28.02 -15.20 -18.01
N PRO A 259 29.29 -14.78 -18.12
CA PRO A 259 29.94 -13.66 -17.43
C PRO A 259 29.41 -12.28 -17.86
N TRP A 260 29.40 -11.33 -16.93
CA TRP A 260 28.95 -9.96 -17.18
C TRP A 260 29.99 -9.21 -18.05
N PRO A 261 29.63 -8.77 -19.27
CA PRO A 261 30.60 -8.16 -20.17
C PRO A 261 30.91 -6.71 -19.76
N GLN A 262 32.10 -6.24 -20.12
CA GLN A 262 32.51 -4.85 -19.87
C GLN A 262 32.02 -3.87 -20.93
N ARG A 263 31.54 -4.36 -22.08
CA ARG A 263 31.04 -3.56 -23.19
C ARG A 263 29.83 -4.22 -23.84
N TRP A 264 29.05 -3.42 -24.54
CA TRP A 264 27.93 -3.86 -25.37
C TRP A 264 27.91 -3.08 -26.68
N THR A 265 27.44 -3.72 -27.74
CA THR A 265 27.30 -3.09 -29.05
C THR A 265 25.91 -2.50 -29.20
N CYS A 266 25.83 -1.23 -29.55
CA CYS A 266 24.56 -0.57 -29.81
C CYS A 266 23.90 -1.18 -31.07
N PRO A 267 22.66 -1.68 -30.99
CA PRO A 267 21.98 -2.28 -32.14
C PRO A 267 21.57 -1.25 -33.19
N TRP A 268 21.59 0.04 -32.86
CA TRP A 268 21.16 1.13 -33.74
C TRP A 268 22.29 1.70 -34.59
N CYS A 269 23.45 1.94 -33.99
CA CYS A 269 24.59 2.56 -34.68
C CYS A 269 25.84 1.68 -34.74
N GLY A 270 25.80 0.47 -34.18
CA GLY A 270 26.91 -0.48 -34.16
C GLY A 270 28.10 -0.09 -33.26
N ARG A 271 28.03 1.04 -32.54
CA ARG A 271 29.12 1.49 -31.67
C ARG A 271 29.17 0.70 -30.36
N GLU A 272 30.37 0.36 -29.94
CA GLU A 272 30.61 -0.20 -28.61
C GLU A 272 30.44 0.84 -27.52
N ASN A 273 29.73 0.44 -26.47
CA ASN A 273 29.43 1.24 -25.29
C ASN A 273 29.94 0.51 -24.05
N PRO A 274 30.48 1.21 -23.05
CA PRO A 274 30.89 0.56 -21.81
C PRO A 274 29.69 0.09 -20.99
N LEU A 275 29.83 -1.05 -20.34
CA LEU A 275 28.92 -1.58 -19.33
C LEU A 275 29.54 -1.37 -17.95
N GLY A 276 28.75 -0.83 -17.02
CA GLY A 276 29.15 -0.72 -15.63
C GLY A 276 29.20 -2.08 -14.95
N ARG A 277 29.63 -2.11 -13.68
CA ARG A 277 29.47 -3.30 -12.84
C ARG A 277 27.98 -3.66 -12.74
N PRO A 278 27.62 -4.96 -12.68
CA PRO A 278 26.25 -5.36 -12.44
C PRO A 278 25.77 -4.73 -11.11
N ARG A 279 24.52 -4.24 -11.11
CA ARG A 279 23.87 -3.64 -9.93
C ARG A 279 23.07 -4.68 -9.17
#